data_AF-A0A9W9ZV43-F1
#
_entry.id   AF-A0A9W9ZV43-F1
#
_cell.length_a   1.000
_cell.length_b   1.000
_cell.length_c   1.000
_cell.angle_alpha   90.00
_cell.angle_beta   90.00
_cell.angle_gamma   90.00
#
_symmetry.space_group_name_H-M   'P 1'
#
loop_
_entity.id
_entity.type
_entity.pdbx_description
1 polymer ?
#
loop_
_entity_poly.entity_id
_entity_poly.type
_entity_poly.pdbx_seq_one_letter_code
_entity_poly.pdbx_strand_id
1 'polypeptide(L)'
;MPELSDQQLKDRVQKLENLLRAREERIVALETENAMLYLKLAQCQGSVRSCRHESTHYRRLFDEEQGFRKNSLQTLRTSSNKLQEVKLELHDLRKKVKALPELLSQEMDKTTKLTDQFGSMKISNMEGLQSKLLKTEMEMVEFRQRYIKEKSRRMTLHNTLVEIRGNIRVHCRLRPLISRLDSPGDEDSLGLAGTPSERVVDRLDDEKLMVRPAKPVGGQMQRKEFEFERVYTDIDQKSLFDDVAPLLTSLLDG
;
A
#
# COMPACT_ATOMS: atom_id res chain seq x y z
N MET A 1 37.88 132.06 -79.23
CA MET A 1 38.16 133.03 -78.15
C MET A 1 36.94 133.10 -77.24
N PRO A 2 37.05 132.98 -75.91
CA PRO A 2 38.27 133.16 -75.14
C PRO A 2 38.90 131.82 -74.73
N GLU A 3 40.17 131.67 -75.05
CA GLU A 3 41.03 130.62 -74.47
C GLU A 3 41.07 130.83 -72.95
N LEU A 4 40.65 129.84 -72.16
CA LEU A 4 40.87 129.87 -70.72
C LEU A 4 42.38 129.96 -70.49
N SER A 5 42.84 131.03 -69.83
CA SER A 5 44.25 131.14 -69.46
C SER A 5 44.66 129.95 -68.60
N ASP A 6 45.84 129.42 -68.88
CA ASP A 6 46.47 128.25 -68.24
C ASP A 6 46.44 128.28 -66.70
N GLN A 7 46.37 129.50 -66.11
CA GLN A 7 46.22 129.75 -64.67
C GLN A 7 44.86 129.34 -64.08
N GLN A 8 43.74 129.58 -64.79
CA GLN A 8 42.39 129.28 -64.28
C GLN A 8 42.06 127.78 -64.37
N LEU A 9 42.61 127.09 -65.37
CA LEU A 9 42.58 125.64 -65.46
C LEU A 9 43.41 125.00 -64.34
N LYS A 10 44.60 125.52 -64.02
CA LYS A 10 45.41 125.06 -62.88
C LYS A 10 44.69 125.18 -61.54
N ASP A 11 44.03 126.32 -61.26
CA ASP A 11 43.27 126.49 -60.00
C ASP A 11 42.05 125.56 -59.90
N ARG A 12 41.36 125.29 -61.02
CA ARG A 12 40.22 124.36 -61.08
C ARG A 12 40.68 122.92 -60.88
N VAL A 13 41.80 122.55 -61.51
CA VAL A 13 42.45 121.24 -61.34
C VAL A 13 42.89 121.05 -59.90
N GLN A 14 43.53 122.05 -59.28
CA GLN A 14 44.00 121.96 -57.90
C GLN A 14 42.85 121.87 -56.87
N LYS A 15 41.72 122.54 -57.11
CA LYS A 15 40.50 122.37 -56.28
C LYS A 15 39.88 120.98 -56.43
N LEU A 16 39.84 120.44 -57.66
CA LEU A 16 39.33 119.10 -57.91
C LEU A 16 40.27 118.02 -57.32
N GLU A 17 41.59 118.20 -57.41
CA GLU A 17 42.58 117.33 -56.77
C GLU A 17 42.47 117.31 -55.24
N ASN A 18 42.20 118.47 -54.62
CA ASN A 18 41.98 118.53 -53.18
C ASN A 18 40.66 117.87 -52.75
N LEU A 19 39.60 118.03 -53.53
CA LEU A 19 38.32 117.33 -53.30
C LEU A 19 38.46 115.82 -53.52
N LEU A 20 39.21 115.40 -54.53
CA LEU A 20 39.48 114.00 -54.83
C LEU A 20 40.29 113.36 -53.69
N ARG A 21 41.35 114.02 -53.22
CA ARG A 21 42.11 113.61 -52.02
C ARG A 21 41.23 113.50 -50.77
N ALA A 22 40.38 114.49 -50.49
CA ALA A 22 39.49 114.43 -49.33
C ALA A 22 38.44 113.29 -49.43
N ARG A 23 37.99 112.97 -50.65
CA ARG A 23 37.09 111.83 -50.90
C ARG A 23 37.83 110.50 -50.77
N GLU A 24 39.05 110.39 -51.28
CA GLU A 24 39.92 109.23 -51.14
C GLU A 24 40.26 108.96 -49.66
N GLU A 25 40.62 109.99 -48.89
CA GLU A 25 40.83 109.89 -47.45
C GLU A 25 39.57 109.41 -46.71
N ARG A 26 38.38 109.87 -47.12
CA ARG A 26 37.11 109.42 -46.54
C ARG A 26 36.79 107.97 -46.90
N ILE A 27 37.12 107.54 -48.13
CA ILE A 27 36.97 106.15 -48.56
C ILE A 27 37.89 105.26 -47.72
N VAL A 28 39.17 105.61 -47.58
CA VAL A 28 40.12 104.87 -46.74
C VAL A 28 39.66 104.82 -45.28
N ALA A 29 39.12 105.92 -44.74
CA ALA A 29 38.57 105.95 -43.39
C ALA A 29 37.35 105.02 -43.24
N LEU A 30 36.46 104.97 -44.22
CA LEU A 30 35.30 104.07 -44.20
C LEU A 30 35.68 102.61 -44.46
N GLU A 31 36.71 102.35 -45.26
CA GLU A 31 37.25 101.01 -45.51
C GLU A 31 37.95 100.46 -44.25
N THR A 32 38.72 101.30 -43.56
CA THR A 32 39.32 100.94 -42.26
C THR A 32 38.25 100.73 -41.20
N GLU A 33 37.21 101.56 -41.16
CA GLU A 33 36.06 101.37 -40.27
C GLU A 33 35.32 100.06 -40.58
N ASN A 34 35.03 99.77 -41.85
CA ASN A 34 34.44 98.50 -42.26
C ASN A 34 35.31 97.30 -41.90
N ALA A 35 36.62 97.37 -42.13
CA ALA A 35 37.56 96.31 -41.75
C ALA A 35 37.57 96.08 -40.22
N MET A 36 37.55 97.15 -39.43
CA MET A 36 37.43 97.07 -37.97
C MET A 36 36.09 96.47 -37.53
N LEU A 37 34.99 96.80 -38.21
CA LEU A 37 33.68 96.21 -37.93
C LEU A 37 33.63 94.71 -38.27
N TYR A 38 34.22 94.27 -39.39
CA TYR A 38 34.36 92.85 -39.71
C TYR A 38 35.20 92.10 -38.68
N LEU A 39 36.30 92.70 -38.20
CA LEU A 39 37.14 92.10 -37.16
C LEU A 39 36.35 91.96 -35.84
N LYS A 40 35.64 93.01 -35.41
CA LYS A 40 34.78 92.97 -34.21
C LYS A 40 33.66 91.94 -34.34
N LEU A 41 33.02 91.87 -35.51
CA LEU A 41 31.99 90.86 -35.79
C LEU A 41 32.55 89.45 -35.68
N ALA A 42 33.71 89.18 -36.28
CA ALA A 42 34.39 87.88 -36.20
C ALA A 42 34.77 87.53 -34.76
N GLN A 43 35.27 88.50 -33.97
CA GLN A 43 35.58 88.31 -32.55
C GLN A 43 34.31 88.00 -31.74
N CYS A 44 33.24 88.77 -31.90
CA CYS A 44 31.95 88.52 -31.24
C CYS A 44 31.38 87.14 -31.62
N GLN A 45 31.45 86.76 -32.90
CA GLN A 45 31.01 85.44 -33.36
C GLN A 45 31.86 84.31 -32.76
N GLY A 46 33.17 84.50 -32.64
CA GLY A 46 34.08 83.57 -31.96
C GLY A 46 33.71 83.38 -30.49
N SER A 47 33.49 84.48 -29.76
CA SER A 47 33.06 84.44 -28.35
C SER A 47 31.69 83.76 -28.18
N VAL A 48 30.72 84.03 -29.07
CA VAL A 48 29.41 83.37 -29.06
C VAL A 48 29.54 81.87 -29.32
N ARG A 49 30.44 81.46 -30.23
CA ARG A 49 30.71 80.03 -30.48
C ARG A 49 31.34 79.34 -29.27
N SER A 50 32.32 79.97 -28.62
CA SER A 50 32.94 79.42 -27.40
C SER A 50 31.92 79.29 -26.28
N CYS A 51 31.15 80.35 -26.01
CA CYS A 51 30.11 80.34 -24.98
C CYS A 51 29.03 79.29 -25.27
N ARG A 52 28.64 79.10 -26.55
CA ARG A 52 27.71 78.03 -26.95
C ARG A 52 28.32 76.65 -26.71
N HIS A 53 29.59 76.44 -27.04
CA HIS A 53 30.27 75.17 -26.82
C HIS A 53 30.34 74.84 -25.32
N GLU A 54 30.78 75.79 -24.49
CA GLU A 54 30.80 75.69 -23.03
C GLU A 54 29.41 75.40 -22.47
N SER A 55 28.37 76.11 -22.91
CA SER A 55 26.99 75.87 -22.46
C SER A 55 26.50 74.47 -22.83
N THR A 56 26.82 73.98 -24.03
CA THR A 56 26.48 72.60 -24.42
C THR A 56 27.26 71.56 -23.62
N HIS A 57 28.53 71.84 -23.29
CA HIS A 57 29.36 70.98 -22.46
C HIS A 57 28.80 70.90 -21.02
N TYR A 58 28.51 72.04 -20.40
CA TYR A 58 27.87 72.08 -19.08
C TYR A 58 26.49 71.42 -19.06
N ARG A 59 25.71 71.54 -20.13
CA ARG A 59 24.42 70.84 -20.25
C ARG A 59 24.58 69.32 -20.27
N ARG A 60 25.54 68.79 -21.05
CA ARG A 60 25.81 67.34 -21.09
C ARG A 60 26.25 66.82 -19.72
N LEU A 61 27.18 67.50 -19.05
CA LEU A 61 27.61 67.12 -17.71
C LEU A 61 26.44 67.13 -16.71
N PHE A 62 25.56 68.13 -16.78
CA PHE A 62 24.38 68.19 -15.93
C PHE A 62 23.40 67.04 -16.21
N ASP A 63 23.17 66.69 -17.48
CA ASP A 63 22.31 65.58 -17.87
C ASP A 63 22.89 64.22 -17.44
N GLU A 64 24.22 64.03 -17.56
CA GLU A 64 24.94 62.85 -17.09
C GLU A 64 24.86 62.70 -15.57
N GLU A 65 25.12 63.77 -14.81
CA GLU A 65 24.98 63.80 -13.35
C GLU A 65 23.54 63.51 -12.91
N GLN A 66 22.55 64.09 -13.60
CA GLN A 66 21.15 63.81 -13.31
C GLN A 66 20.78 62.34 -13.61
N GLY A 67 21.30 61.78 -14.69
CA GLY A 67 21.14 60.36 -15.05
C GLY A 67 21.77 59.44 -14.01
N PHE A 68 23.01 59.71 -13.62
CA PHE A 68 23.71 58.98 -12.57
C PHE A 68 22.98 59.04 -11.22
N ARG A 69 22.50 60.23 -10.85
CA ARG A 69 21.72 60.44 -9.61
C ARG A 69 20.40 59.66 -9.64
N LYS A 70 19.67 59.67 -10.76
CA LYS A 70 18.42 58.89 -10.94
C LYS A 70 18.69 57.38 -10.82
N ASN A 71 19.71 56.88 -11.51
CA ASN A 71 20.10 55.46 -11.47
C ASN A 71 20.56 55.02 -10.07
N SER A 72 21.32 55.86 -9.39
CA SER A 72 21.78 55.63 -8.02
C SER A 72 20.60 55.58 -7.04
N LEU A 73 19.65 56.51 -7.15
CA LEU A 73 18.43 56.51 -6.34
C LEU A 73 17.55 55.29 -6.61
N GLN A 74 17.44 54.85 -7.86
CA GLN A 74 16.69 53.64 -8.21
C GLN A 74 17.37 52.37 -7.66
N THR A 75 18.69 52.27 -7.78
CA THR A 75 19.46 51.18 -7.19
C THR A 75 19.31 51.15 -5.67
N LEU A 76 19.37 52.31 -5.01
CA LEU A 76 19.19 52.41 -3.57
C LEU A 76 17.76 52.06 -3.12
N ARG A 77 16.74 52.44 -3.89
CA ARG A 77 15.35 52.04 -3.62
C ARG A 77 15.15 50.53 -3.76
N THR A 78 15.67 49.94 -4.83
CA THR A 78 15.54 48.49 -5.05
C THR A 78 16.29 47.68 -3.98
N SER A 79 17.49 48.11 -3.57
CA SER A 79 18.23 47.46 -2.49
C SER A 79 17.53 47.62 -1.14
N SER A 80 16.97 48.80 -0.84
CA SER A 80 16.16 49.02 0.37
C SER A 80 14.94 48.10 0.43
N ASN A 81 14.24 47.92 -0.70
CA ASN A 81 13.07 47.02 -0.76
C ASN A 81 13.47 45.56 -0.51
N LYS A 82 14.56 45.09 -1.15
CA LYS A 82 15.09 43.74 -0.91
C LYS A 82 15.54 43.54 0.53
N LEU A 83 16.19 44.54 1.13
CA LEU A 83 16.59 44.50 2.54
C LEU A 83 15.36 44.35 3.46
N GLN A 84 14.27 45.04 3.13
CA GLN A 84 13.03 44.96 3.90
C GLN A 84 12.34 43.59 3.74
N GLU A 85 12.36 43.01 2.56
CA GLU A 85 11.87 41.66 2.28
C GLU A 85 12.65 40.60 3.10
N VAL A 86 13.98 40.61 3.01
CA VAL A 86 14.83 39.70 3.79
C VAL A 86 14.63 39.88 5.30
N LYS A 87 14.41 41.11 5.77
CA LYS A 87 14.12 41.38 7.18
C LYS A 87 12.80 40.75 7.62
N LEU A 88 11.76 40.76 6.77
CA LEU A 88 10.48 40.11 7.06
C LEU A 88 10.63 38.58 7.08
N GLU A 89 11.35 38.00 6.12
CA GLU A 89 11.63 36.57 6.07
C GLU A 89 12.41 36.08 7.30
N LEU A 90 13.46 36.81 7.70
CA LEU A 90 14.21 36.48 8.92
C LEU A 90 13.36 36.56 10.18
N HIS A 91 12.43 37.51 10.25
CA HIS A 91 11.51 37.62 11.36
C HIS A 91 10.52 36.44 11.40
N ASP A 92 9.98 36.02 10.25
CA ASP A 92 9.11 34.85 10.15
C ASP A 92 9.86 33.56 10.49
N LEU A 93 11.07 33.38 9.96
CA LEU A 93 11.93 32.24 10.30
C LEU A 93 12.23 32.20 11.80
N ARG A 94 12.52 33.35 12.41
CA ARG A 94 12.75 33.43 13.86
C ARG A 94 11.52 33.04 14.67
N LYS A 95 10.32 33.40 14.22
CA LYS A 95 9.06 32.95 14.85
C LYS A 95 8.90 31.44 14.76
N LYS A 96 9.12 30.86 13.57
CA LYS A 96 9.06 29.40 13.34
C LYS A 96 10.07 28.65 14.20
N VAL A 97 11.32 29.11 14.25
CA VAL A 97 12.38 28.51 15.08
C VAL A 97 12.03 28.56 16.57
N LYS A 98 11.43 29.66 17.04
CA LYS A 98 10.98 29.77 18.44
C LYS A 98 9.82 28.82 18.77
N ALA A 99 8.93 28.53 17.82
CA ALA A 99 7.79 27.64 18.02
C ALA A 99 8.15 26.15 17.89
N LEU A 100 9.28 25.84 17.25
CA LEU A 100 9.71 24.47 16.97
C LEU A 100 9.90 23.58 18.22
N PRO A 101 10.49 24.05 19.33
CA PRO A 101 10.66 23.24 20.54
C PRO A 101 9.32 22.82 21.17
N GLU A 102 8.34 23.72 21.16
CA GLU A 102 7.02 23.45 21.73
C GLU A 102 6.22 22.46 20.88
N LEU A 103 6.30 22.61 19.55
CA LEU A 103 5.74 21.62 18.62
C LEU A 103 6.40 20.24 18.79
N LEU A 104 7.73 20.21 18.92
CA LEU A 104 8.46 18.96 19.13
C LEU A 104 8.10 18.31 20.46
N SER A 105 7.99 19.09 21.54
CA SER A 105 7.53 18.59 22.84
C SER A 105 6.13 17.98 22.74
N GLN A 106 5.22 18.64 22.03
CA GLN A 106 3.86 18.14 21.86
C GLN A 106 3.81 16.82 21.07
N GLU A 107 4.62 16.67 20.02
CA GLU A 107 4.72 15.41 19.28
C GLU A 107 5.41 14.31 20.09
N MET A 108 6.42 14.64 20.90
CA MET A 108 7.05 13.71 21.83
C MET A 108 6.07 13.22 22.91
N ASP A 109 5.22 14.10 23.43
CA ASP A 109 4.17 13.73 24.41
C ASP A 109 3.09 12.84 23.79
N LYS A 110 2.71 13.08 22.53
CA LYS A 110 1.76 12.22 21.81
C LYS A 110 2.34 10.83 21.57
N THR A 111 3.59 10.76 21.11
CA THR A 111 4.27 9.50 20.81
C THR A 111 4.56 8.68 22.07
N THR A 112 4.95 9.30 23.17
CA THR A 112 5.11 8.62 24.47
C THR A 112 3.78 8.07 24.97
N LYS A 113 2.70 8.86 24.99
CA LYS A 113 1.35 8.37 25.38
C LYS A 113 0.87 7.20 24.53
N LEU A 114 1.07 7.25 23.21
CA LEU A 114 0.71 6.14 22.32
C LEU A 114 1.57 4.90 22.60
N THR A 115 2.86 5.08 22.87
CA THR A 115 3.79 3.99 23.21
C THR A 115 3.40 3.32 24.52
N ASP A 116 3.04 4.11 25.55
CA ASP A 116 2.62 3.59 26.86
C ASP A 116 1.29 2.84 26.77
N GLN A 117 0.31 3.38 26.05
CA GLN A 117 -0.97 2.71 25.81
C GLN A 117 -0.78 1.40 25.06
N PHE A 118 0.04 1.41 24.00
CA PHE A 118 0.30 0.22 23.20
C PHE A 118 1.12 -0.82 23.97
N GLY A 119 2.09 -0.39 24.78
CA GLY A 119 2.87 -1.25 25.67
C GLY A 119 1.99 -1.94 26.71
N SER A 120 1.14 -1.18 27.40
CA SER A 120 0.21 -1.71 28.40
C SER A 120 -0.79 -2.69 27.80
N MET A 121 -1.40 -2.36 26.65
CA MET A 121 -2.31 -3.27 25.95
C MET A 121 -1.64 -4.56 25.47
N LYS A 122 -0.41 -4.46 24.92
CA LYS A 122 0.32 -5.65 24.49
C LYS A 122 0.68 -6.58 25.65
N ILE A 123 1.13 -6.03 26.78
CA ILE A 123 1.49 -6.83 27.96
C ILE A 123 0.26 -7.54 28.51
N SER A 124 -0.86 -6.83 28.73
CA SER A 124 -2.08 -7.43 29.24
C SER A 124 -2.66 -8.51 28.31
N ASN A 125 -2.67 -8.26 26.99
CA ASN A 125 -3.13 -9.23 26.02
C ASN A 125 -2.21 -10.46 25.93
N MET A 126 -0.89 -10.26 26.02
CA MET A 126 0.09 -11.34 26.05
C MET A 126 -0.07 -12.23 27.29
N GLU A 127 -0.20 -11.64 28.47
CA GLU A 127 -0.42 -12.38 29.72
C GLU A 127 -1.74 -13.14 29.70
N GLY A 128 -2.80 -12.52 29.20
CA GLY A 128 -4.10 -13.16 29.02
C GLY A 128 -4.06 -14.32 28.02
N LEU A 129 -3.32 -14.18 26.93
CA LEU A 129 -3.15 -15.23 25.92
C LEU A 129 -2.29 -16.38 26.45
N GLN A 130 -1.18 -16.09 27.14
CA GLN A 130 -0.33 -17.09 27.79
C GLN A 130 -1.11 -17.90 28.84
N SER A 131 -1.93 -17.21 29.65
CA SER A 131 -2.77 -17.86 30.66
C SER A 131 -3.81 -18.79 30.02
N LYS A 132 -4.42 -18.39 28.90
CA LYS A 132 -5.36 -19.23 28.16
C LYS A 132 -4.66 -20.44 27.54
N LEU A 133 -3.49 -20.23 26.94
CA LEU A 133 -2.71 -21.30 26.32
C LEU A 133 -2.33 -22.37 27.36
N LEU A 134 -1.80 -21.96 28.51
CA LEU A 134 -1.48 -22.87 29.62
C LEU A 134 -2.72 -23.64 30.11
N LYS A 135 -3.86 -22.98 30.29
CA LYS A 135 -5.12 -23.64 30.68
C LYS A 135 -5.53 -24.70 29.66
N THR A 136 -5.51 -24.36 28.37
CA THR A 136 -5.88 -25.31 27.32
C THR A 136 -4.90 -26.48 27.21
N GLU A 137 -3.61 -26.26 27.43
CA GLU A 137 -2.61 -27.34 27.45
C GLU A 137 -2.84 -28.28 28.62
N MET A 138 -3.13 -27.74 29.81
CA MET A 138 -3.46 -28.53 31.00
C MET A 138 -4.72 -29.36 30.79
N GLU A 139 -5.79 -28.77 30.25
CA GLU A 139 -7.04 -29.48 29.93
C GLU A 139 -6.81 -30.59 28.90
N MET A 140 -5.97 -30.37 27.88
CA MET A 140 -5.62 -31.37 26.89
C MET A 140 -4.83 -32.54 27.49
N VAL A 141 -3.90 -32.26 28.40
CA VAL A 141 -3.16 -33.31 29.12
C VAL A 141 -4.11 -34.11 30.00
N GLU A 142 -4.99 -33.44 30.74
CA GLU A 142 -5.98 -34.11 31.58
C GLU A 142 -6.95 -34.98 30.77
N PHE A 143 -7.46 -34.47 29.65
CA PHE A 143 -8.34 -35.22 28.76
C PHE A 143 -7.65 -36.46 28.19
N ARG A 144 -6.38 -36.34 27.77
CA ARG A 144 -5.59 -37.48 27.31
C ARG A 144 -5.42 -38.54 28.39
N GLN A 145 -5.11 -38.14 29.63
CA GLN A 145 -4.99 -39.08 30.74
C GLN A 145 -6.32 -39.79 31.05
N ARG A 146 -7.43 -39.04 31.06
CA ARG A 146 -8.77 -39.62 31.26
C ARG A 146 -9.13 -40.59 30.13
N TYR A 147 -8.83 -40.24 28.88
CA TYR A 147 -9.07 -41.11 27.73
C TYR A 147 -8.27 -42.41 27.81
N ILE A 148 -6.98 -42.36 28.19
CA ILE A 148 -6.15 -43.56 28.35
C ILE A 148 -6.73 -44.47 29.44
N LYS A 149 -7.12 -43.91 30.59
CA LYS A 149 -7.74 -44.66 31.68
C LYS A 149 -9.06 -45.31 31.25
N GLU A 150 -9.91 -44.56 30.55
CA GLU A 150 -11.18 -45.07 30.04
C GLU A 150 -10.96 -46.16 28.99
N LYS A 151 -10.04 -45.97 28.05
CA LYS A 151 -9.68 -46.98 27.04
C LYS A 151 -9.20 -48.27 27.70
N SER A 152 -8.28 -48.16 28.66
CA SER A 152 -7.78 -49.32 29.41
C SER A 152 -8.90 -50.03 30.16
N ARG A 153 -9.78 -49.28 30.83
CA ARG A 153 -10.92 -49.86 31.54
C ARG A 153 -11.91 -50.53 30.59
N ARG A 154 -12.20 -49.91 29.44
CA ARG A 154 -13.07 -50.48 28.40
C ARG A 154 -12.49 -51.78 27.86
N MET A 155 -11.19 -51.82 27.57
CA MET A 155 -10.49 -53.01 27.13
C MET A 155 -10.60 -54.15 28.16
N THR A 156 -10.32 -53.87 29.44
CA THR A 156 -10.45 -54.87 30.50
C THR A 156 -11.88 -55.39 30.62
N LEU A 157 -12.87 -54.48 30.69
CA LEU A 157 -14.28 -54.87 30.82
C LEU A 157 -14.77 -55.67 29.60
N HIS A 158 -14.35 -55.27 28.39
CA HIS A 158 -14.69 -55.97 27.16
C HIS A 158 -14.12 -57.39 27.16
N ASN A 159 -12.84 -57.55 27.48
CA ASN A 159 -12.21 -58.87 27.55
C ASN A 159 -12.85 -59.74 28.63
N THR A 160 -13.11 -59.20 29.83
CA THR A 160 -13.84 -59.94 30.88
C THR A 160 -15.24 -60.36 30.42
N LEU A 161 -15.96 -59.51 29.68
CA LEU A 161 -17.28 -59.86 29.14
C LEU A 161 -17.17 -60.97 28.09
N VAL A 162 -16.14 -60.92 27.23
CA VAL A 162 -15.87 -61.97 26.24
C VAL A 162 -15.53 -63.30 26.92
N GLU A 163 -14.69 -63.28 27.96
CA GLU A 163 -14.30 -64.44 28.76
C GLU A 163 -15.49 -65.07 29.50
N ILE A 164 -16.35 -64.25 30.14
CA ILE A 164 -17.55 -64.72 30.84
C ILE A 164 -18.53 -65.40 29.87
N ARG A 165 -18.66 -64.87 28.64
CA ARG A 165 -19.46 -65.52 27.59
C ARG A 165 -18.83 -66.80 27.05
N GLY A 166 -17.54 -67.01 27.29
CA GLY A 166 -16.80 -68.18 26.82
C GLY A 166 -15.84 -67.84 25.68
N ASN A 167 -14.62 -68.37 25.80
CA ASN A 167 -13.55 -68.21 24.80
C ASN A 167 -13.78 -69.05 23.54
N ILE A 168 -14.48 -70.18 23.68
CA ILE A 168 -14.88 -71.04 22.56
C ILE A 168 -16.39 -70.90 22.42
N ARG A 169 -16.82 -70.46 21.23
CA ARG A 169 -18.22 -70.20 20.89
C ARG A 169 -18.62 -71.08 19.72
N VAL A 170 -19.73 -71.79 19.87
CA VAL A 170 -20.26 -72.65 18.82
C VAL A 170 -21.63 -72.14 18.42
N HIS A 171 -21.68 -71.51 17.25
CA HIS A 171 -22.92 -71.04 16.65
C HIS A 171 -23.35 -72.01 15.54
N CYS A 172 -24.64 -72.27 15.43
CA CYS A 172 -25.21 -73.01 14.31
C CYS A 172 -25.97 -72.05 13.40
N ARG A 173 -25.76 -72.14 12.07
CA ARG A 173 -26.56 -71.42 11.08
C ARG A 173 -27.24 -72.40 10.15
N LEU A 174 -28.57 -72.42 10.20
CA LEU A 174 -29.39 -73.13 9.23
C LEU A 174 -29.49 -72.27 7.97
N ARG A 175 -29.04 -72.81 6.84
CA ARG A 175 -29.20 -72.18 5.54
C ARG A 175 -30.66 -72.33 5.09
N PRO A 176 -31.31 -71.26 4.58
CA PRO A 176 -32.59 -71.41 3.90
C PRO A 176 -32.49 -72.43 2.76
N LEU A 177 -33.58 -73.14 2.49
CA LEU A 177 -33.69 -73.97 1.30
C LEU A 177 -33.73 -73.08 0.06
N ILE A 178 -32.87 -73.34 -0.91
CA ILE A 178 -32.79 -72.59 -2.16
C ILE A 178 -33.27 -73.49 -3.28
N SER A 179 -34.41 -73.16 -3.87
CA SER A 179 -35.07 -73.98 -4.88
C SER A 179 -34.13 -74.47 -5.99
N ARG A 180 -33.37 -73.54 -6.60
CA ARG A 180 -32.41 -73.83 -7.67
C ARG A 180 -31.29 -74.81 -7.31
N LEU A 181 -30.98 -74.95 -6.02
CA LEU A 181 -29.87 -75.77 -5.55
C LEU A 181 -30.35 -77.08 -4.92
N ASP A 182 -31.45 -77.01 -4.18
CA ASP A 182 -31.89 -78.08 -3.29
C ASP A 182 -33.03 -78.93 -3.92
N SER A 183 -33.75 -78.44 -4.94
CA SER A 183 -34.67 -79.24 -5.78
C SER A 183 -34.71 -78.71 -7.23
N PRO A 184 -33.68 -78.99 -8.06
CA PRO A 184 -33.64 -78.48 -9.42
C PRO A 184 -34.75 -79.11 -10.28
N GLY A 185 -35.75 -78.30 -10.63
CA GLY A 185 -36.84 -78.69 -11.53
C GLY A 185 -38.14 -79.16 -10.87
N ASP A 186 -38.19 -79.16 -9.53
CA ASP A 186 -39.38 -79.55 -8.76
C ASP A 186 -39.50 -78.68 -7.50
N GLU A 187 -39.94 -77.42 -7.71
CA GLU A 187 -40.10 -76.46 -6.60
C GLU A 187 -41.17 -76.91 -5.59
N ASP A 188 -42.16 -77.70 -6.04
CA ASP A 188 -43.28 -78.17 -5.22
C ASP A 188 -42.85 -79.22 -4.18
N SER A 189 -41.70 -79.86 -4.35
CA SER A 189 -41.16 -80.86 -3.42
C SER A 189 -40.14 -80.32 -2.41
N LEU A 190 -39.86 -79.00 -2.41
CA LEU A 190 -38.92 -78.38 -1.48
C LEU A 190 -39.37 -78.53 -0.02
N GLY A 191 -38.53 -79.15 0.80
CA GLY A 191 -38.77 -79.26 2.24
C GLY A 191 -39.86 -80.27 2.64
N LEU A 192 -40.50 -80.95 1.67
CA LEU A 192 -41.59 -81.90 1.92
C LEU A 192 -41.07 -83.23 2.51
N ALA A 193 -41.84 -83.84 3.42
CA ALA A 193 -41.46 -85.11 4.01
C ALA A 193 -41.43 -86.24 2.96
N GLY A 194 -40.36 -87.05 2.94
CA GLY A 194 -40.20 -88.15 2.00
C GLY A 194 -39.65 -87.77 0.62
N THR A 195 -39.28 -86.51 0.40
CA THR A 195 -38.58 -86.05 -0.82
C THR A 195 -37.07 -85.96 -0.56
N PRO A 196 -36.21 -85.98 -1.60
CA PRO A 196 -34.76 -85.81 -1.42
C PRO A 196 -34.38 -84.45 -0.80
N SER A 197 -35.30 -83.48 -0.83
CA SER A 197 -35.15 -82.11 -0.31
C SER A 197 -35.88 -81.90 1.02
N GLU A 198 -36.24 -82.98 1.72
CA GLU A 198 -36.94 -82.95 3.00
C GLU A 198 -36.23 -82.08 4.05
N ARG A 199 -37.00 -81.23 4.75
CA ARG A 199 -36.47 -80.49 5.89
C ARG A 199 -36.27 -81.42 7.07
N VAL A 200 -35.02 -81.85 7.26
CA VAL A 200 -34.60 -82.76 8.35
C VAL A 200 -34.13 -82.03 9.61
N VAL A 201 -34.04 -80.70 9.60
CA VAL A 201 -33.59 -79.90 10.76
C VAL A 201 -34.60 -78.83 11.11
N ASP A 202 -35.01 -78.83 12.38
CA ASP A 202 -35.90 -77.83 12.95
C ASP A 202 -35.24 -77.12 14.12
N ARG A 203 -35.42 -75.81 14.18
CA ARG A 203 -35.05 -75.00 15.34
C ARG A 203 -36.12 -75.18 16.41
N LEU A 204 -35.71 -75.56 17.62
CA LEU A 204 -36.60 -75.66 18.77
C LEU A 204 -36.69 -74.31 19.48
N ASP A 205 -35.55 -73.70 19.74
CA ASP A 205 -35.42 -72.39 20.38
C ASP A 205 -34.14 -71.67 19.90
N ASP A 206 -33.72 -70.62 20.60
CA ASP A 206 -32.55 -69.83 20.22
C ASP A 206 -31.22 -70.56 20.41
N GLU A 207 -31.17 -71.66 21.16
CA GLU A 207 -29.95 -72.38 21.58
C GLU A 207 -29.97 -73.85 21.12
N LYS A 208 -31.12 -74.38 20.71
CA LYS A 208 -31.33 -75.80 20.45
C LYS A 208 -31.92 -76.07 19.08
N LEU A 209 -31.41 -77.13 18.46
CA LEU A 209 -31.92 -77.66 17.20
C LEU A 209 -32.15 -79.16 17.28
N MET A 210 -33.18 -79.61 16.56
CA MET A 210 -33.52 -81.02 16.42
C MET A 210 -33.25 -81.47 14.99
N VAL A 211 -32.53 -82.58 14.87
CA VAL A 211 -32.35 -83.29 13.60
C VAL A 211 -33.26 -84.51 13.58
N ARG A 212 -34.15 -84.56 12.58
CA ARG A 212 -35.06 -85.66 12.28
C ARG A 212 -34.55 -86.38 11.02
N PRO A 213 -33.83 -87.50 11.14
CA PRO A 213 -33.32 -88.22 9.98
C PRO A 213 -34.47 -88.81 9.14
N ALA A 214 -34.39 -88.64 7.81
CA ALA A 214 -35.39 -89.15 6.85
C ALA A 214 -35.41 -90.69 6.73
N LYS A 215 -34.37 -91.39 7.20
CA LYS A 215 -34.29 -92.86 7.20
C LYS A 215 -34.08 -93.40 8.63
N PRO A 216 -34.81 -94.44 9.06
CA PRO A 216 -34.61 -95.05 10.36
C PRO A 216 -33.23 -95.70 10.42
N VAL A 217 -32.40 -95.29 11.38
CA VAL A 217 -31.11 -95.95 11.68
C VAL A 217 -31.40 -97.04 12.71
N GLY A 218 -31.29 -98.31 12.32
CA GLY A 218 -31.52 -99.44 13.23
C GLY A 218 -32.99 -99.69 13.60
N GLY A 219 -33.96 -99.27 12.78
CA GLY A 219 -35.39 -99.57 12.99
C GLY A 219 -36.14 -98.59 13.91
N GLN A 220 -35.47 -97.58 14.46
CA GLN A 220 -36.10 -96.50 15.23
C GLN A 220 -35.79 -95.12 14.62
N MET A 221 -36.80 -94.26 14.49
CA MET A 221 -36.57 -92.83 14.20
C MET A 221 -36.03 -92.15 15.45
N GLN A 222 -34.70 -92.12 15.60
CA GLN A 222 -34.08 -91.39 16.71
C GLN A 222 -33.90 -89.92 16.34
N ARG A 223 -34.63 -89.06 17.04
CA ARG A 223 -34.44 -87.59 16.99
C ARG A 223 -33.17 -87.25 17.76
N LYS A 224 -32.31 -86.41 17.19
CA LYS A 224 -31.10 -85.92 17.87
C LYS A 224 -31.27 -84.44 18.19
N GLU A 225 -31.13 -84.09 19.45
CA GLU A 225 -31.12 -82.71 19.93
C GLU A 225 -29.67 -82.26 20.11
N PHE A 226 -29.37 -81.05 19.66
CA PHE A 226 -28.07 -80.42 19.81
C PHE A 226 -28.24 -79.02 20.40
N GLU A 227 -27.35 -78.67 21.32
CA GLU A 227 -27.33 -77.40 22.04
C GLU A 227 -26.11 -76.57 21.60
N PHE A 228 -26.33 -75.29 21.38
CA PHE A 228 -25.40 -74.30 20.86
C PHE A 228 -25.57 -72.99 21.64
N GLU A 229 -24.59 -72.10 21.55
CA GLU A 229 -24.73 -70.76 22.12
C GLU A 229 -25.78 -69.94 21.36
N ARG A 230 -25.91 -70.16 20.05
CA ARG A 230 -26.97 -69.58 19.25
C ARG A 230 -27.24 -70.37 17.97
N VAL A 231 -28.51 -70.54 17.64
CA VAL A 231 -29.00 -71.16 16.40
C VAL A 231 -29.69 -70.10 15.55
N TYR A 232 -29.16 -69.86 14.35
CA TYR A 232 -29.70 -68.89 13.39
C TYR A 232 -30.53 -69.57 12.30
N THR A 233 -31.66 -68.98 11.91
CA THR A 233 -32.52 -69.47 10.82
C THR A 233 -33.02 -68.29 9.99
N ASP A 234 -32.77 -68.31 8.68
CA ASP A 234 -33.27 -67.32 7.72
C ASP A 234 -32.98 -65.85 8.10
N ILE A 235 -31.77 -65.58 8.61
CA ILE A 235 -31.34 -64.25 9.06
C ILE A 235 -30.29 -63.64 8.12
N ASP A 236 -30.29 -62.31 8.08
CA ASP A 236 -29.31 -61.49 7.38
C ASP A 236 -27.89 -61.66 7.93
N GLN A 237 -26.90 -61.48 7.05
CA GLN A 237 -25.48 -61.53 7.41
C GLN A 237 -25.11 -60.48 8.45
N LYS A 238 -25.78 -59.33 8.46
CA LYS A 238 -25.52 -58.27 9.42
C LYS A 238 -25.81 -58.72 10.85
N SER A 239 -26.96 -59.34 11.08
CA SER A 239 -27.36 -59.81 12.41
C SER A 239 -26.41 -60.90 12.92
N LEU A 240 -25.93 -61.78 12.03
CA LEU A 240 -24.91 -62.77 12.38
C LEU A 240 -23.57 -62.12 12.72
N PHE A 241 -23.19 -61.04 12.02
CA PHE A 241 -21.97 -60.30 12.29
C PHE A 241 -22.03 -59.56 13.63
N ASP A 242 -23.18 -59.01 14.02
CA ASP A 242 -23.33 -58.28 15.29
C ASP A 242 -22.96 -59.15 16.51
N ASP A 243 -23.19 -60.48 16.43
CA ASP A 243 -22.83 -61.44 17.48
C ASP A 243 -21.33 -61.80 17.48
N VAL A 244 -20.65 -61.66 16.34
CA VAL A 244 -19.22 -61.96 16.17
C VAL A 244 -18.35 -60.71 16.32
N ALA A 245 -18.90 -59.52 16.06
CA ALA A 245 -18.21 -58.23 16.10
C ALA A 245 -17.44 -57.95 17.41
N PRO A 246 -17.93 -58.34 18.61
CA PRO A 246 -17.17 -58.20 19.85
C PRO A 246 -15.81 -58.90 19.84
N LEU A 247 -15.66 -60.02 19.10
CA LEU A 247 -14.40 -60.76 19.01
C LEU A 247 -13.32 -59.97 18.24
N LEU A 248 -13.73 -59.18 17.25
CA LEU A 248 -12.82 -58.30 16.52
C LEU A 248 -12.27 -57.17 17.41
N THR A 249 -13.07 -56.70 18.36
CA THR A 249 -12.59 -55.69 19.32
C THR A 249 -11.51 -56.27 20.22
N SER A 250 -11.67 -57.51 20.68
CA SER A 250 -10.63 -58.22 21.43
C SER A 250 -9.35 -58.43 20.60
N LEU A 251 -9.49 -58.78 19.31
CA LEU A 251 -8.34 -58.87 18.39
C LEU A 251 -7.58 -57.54 18.26
N LEU A 252 -8.28 -56.41 18.20
CA LEU A 252 -7.68 -55.08 18.09
C LEU A 252 -7.02 -54.60 19.39
N ASP A 253 -7.53 -55.08 20.52
CA ASP A 253 -7.01 -54.77 21.84
C ASP A 253 -5.71 -55.55 22.16
N GLY A 254 -5.48 -56.68 21.48
CA GLY A 254 -4.30 -57.53 21.63
C GLY A 254 -4.42 -58.54 22.76
#